data_AF-A0A6C0D5I3-F1
#
_entry.id   AF-A0A6C0D5I3-F1
#
_cell.length_a   1.000
_cell.length_b   1.000
_cell.length_c   1.000
_cell.angle_alpha   90.00
_cell.angle_beta   90.00
_cell.angle_gamma   90.00
#
_symmetry.space_group_name_H-M   'P 1'
#
loop_
_entity.id
_entity.type
_entity.pdbx_description
1 polymer ?
#
loop_
_entity_poly.entity_id
_entity_poly.type
_entity_poly.pdbx_seq_one_letter_code
_entity_poly.pdbx_strand_id
1 'polypeptide(L)'
;METFSLTRYLYPTIEVKQSLLLAILDRELDEALFWTFELFYSNDYIDDSLLDTSTIDYICELYEHFYKKLNPDIESWIQKKLLLIDPAIAVASLVQTLIYRQYSIVEFIEAFLHIKCQDNQDLRVNGKLRILLSQENIIKYATLSTDSPRTLLKFVCRFPIRRNAAVLFNTFIPDNMVNIWFYGWLYYASNTLIWSHRIQQFDGIVNHDTKTVEFDDDEYDENDMTRFELFHNKWNFEPDEQSLELQKRIIGQHIDGTVQMDIRAFCDKYGAHIPTRKLKLRNVLALS
;
A
#
# COMPACT_ATOMS: atom_id res chain seq x y z
N MET A 1 2.44 0.73 -17.98
CA MET A 1 1.96 -0.16 -16.91
C MET A 1 2.91 0.01 -15.76
N GLU A 2 2.39 0.19 -14.54
CA GLU A 2 3.21 0.24 -13.34
C GLU A 2 4.00 -1.08 -13.23
N THR A 3 5.32 -1.00 -13.12
CA THR A 3 6.18 -2.18 -13.01
C THR A 3 5.99 -2.79 -11.63
N PHE A 4 5.92 -4.12 -11.53
CA PHE A 4 5.83 -4.79 -10.23
C PHE A 4 7.04 -4.40 -9.35
N SER A 5 6.77 -4.00 -8.11
CA SER A 5 7.79 -3.57 -7.17
C SER A 5 7.51 -4.05 -5.75
N LEU A 6 8.57 -4.11 -4.95
CA LEU A 6 8.51 -4.48 -3.53
C LEU A 6 8.94 -3.29 -2.67
N THR A 7 8.24 -3.06 -1.57
CA THR A 7 8.50 -1.95 -0.63
C THR A 7 9.77 -2.18 0.22
N ARG A 8 10.10 -1.22 1.09
CA ARG A 8 11.21 -1.30 2.04
C ARG A 8 11.22 -2.57 2.89
N TYR A 9 10.05 -3.17 3.19
CA TYR A 9 9.90 -4.44 3.91
C TYR A 9 9.33 -5.56 3.04
N LEU A 10 9.56 -5.45 1.73
CA LEU A 10 9.29 -6.47 0.72
C LEU A 10 7.82 -6.84 0.53
N TYR A 11 6.90 -5.94 0.90
CA TYR A 11 5.49 -6.09 0.53
C TYR A 11 5.31 -5.73 -0.95
N PRO A 12 4.42 -6.40 -1.70
CA PRO A 12 4.03 -5.97 -3.03
C PRO A 12 3.37 -4.58 -3.02
N THR A 13 3.98 -3.60 -3.68
CA THR A 13 3.58 -2.18 -3.57
C THR A 13 2.11 -1.93 -3.92
N ILE A 14 1.61 -2.57 -5.00
CA ILE A 14 0.21 -2.42 -5.41
C ILE A 14 -0.77 -2.97 -4.35
N GLU A 15 -0.37 -4.04 -3.66
CA GLU A 15 -1.19 -4.65 -2.62
C GLU A 15 -1.13 -3.83 -1.32
N VAL A 16 -0.04 -3.10 -1.07
CA VAL A 16 0.04 -2.11 0.01
C VAL A 16 -0.92 -0.94 -0.25
N LYS A 17 -0.98 -0.41 -1.48
CA LYS A 17 -1.96 0.63 -1.87
C LYS A 17 -3.40 0.15 -1.61
N GLN A 18 -3.73 -1.07 -2.03
CA GLN A 18 -5.04 -1.69 -1.77
C GLN A 18 -5.30 -1.85 -0.27
N SER A 19 -4.32 -2.35 0.49
CA SER A 19 -4.46 -2.57 1.95
C SER A 19 -4.66 -1.25 2.69
N LEU A 20 -3.96 -0.19 2.28
CA LEU A 20 -4.13 1.17 2.78
C LEU A 20 -5.54 1.72 2.54
N LEU A 21 -6.04 1.61 1.30
CA LEU A 21 -7.42 2.01 0.97
C LEU A 21 -8.42 1.30 1.87
N LEU A 22 -8.34 -0.03 1.96
CA LEU A 22 -9.28 -0.81 2.77
C LEU A 22 -9.16 -0.47 4.27
N ALA A 23 -7.95 -0.25 4.80
CA ALA A 23 -7.74 0.14 6.19
C ALA A 23 -8.33 1.54 6.49
N ILE A 24 -8.21 2.49 5.56
CA ILE A 24 -8.83 3.83 5.69
C ILE A 24 -10.35 3.72 5.69
N LEU A 25 -10.94 2.97 4.74
CA LEU A 25 -12.40 2.78 4.66
C LEU A 25 -12.96 2.04 5.89
N ASP A 26 -12.22 1.06 6.39
CA ASP A 26 -12.54 0.32 7.62
C ASP A 26 -12.24 1.13 8.90
N ARG A 27 -11.63 2.33 8.76
CA ARG A 27 -11.26 3.23 9.86
C ARG A 27 -10.24 2.64 10.85
N GLU A 28 -9.37 1.76 10.38
CA GLU A 28 -8.31 1.10 11.15
C GLU A 28 -7.03 1.95 11.15
N LEU A 29 -6.91 2.87 12.11
CA LEU A 29 -5.86 3.90 12.11
C LEU A 29 -4.43 3.36 12.16
N ASP A 30 -4.15 2.39 13.03
CA ASP A 30 -2.78 1.87 13.18
C ASP A 30 -2.33 1.11 11.93
N GLU A 31 -3.24 0.36 11.31
CA GLU A 31 -2.98 -0.34 10.06
C GLU A 31 -2.85 0.63 8.88
N ALA A 32 -3.74 1.62 8.78
CA ALA A 32 -3.66 2.64 7.72
C ALA A 32 -2.34 3.44 7.81
N LEU A 33 -1.93 3.87 9.00
CA LEU A 33 -0.66 4.57 9.17
C LEU A 33 0.53 3.65 8.90
N PHE A 34 0.46 2.37 9.27
CA PHE A 34 1.50 1.40 8.91
C PHE A 34 1.68 1.32 7.39
N TRP A 35 0.60 1.11 6.63
CA TRP A 35 0.68 1.04 5.16
C TRP A 35 1.08 2.37 4.52
N THR A 36 0.64 3.50 5.10
CA THR A 36 1.06 4.84 4.67
C THR A 36 2.57 4.98 4.76
N PHE A 37 3.15 4.64 5.91
CA PHE A 37 4.60 4.76 6.10
C PHE A 37 5.39 3.69 5.37
N GLU A 38 4.79 2.53 5.09
CA GLU A 38 5.40 1.56 4.20
C GLU A 38 5.60 2.10 2.80
N LEU A 39 4.62 2.80 2.23
CA LEU A 39 4.77 3.48 0.93
C LEU A 39 5.71 4.69 1.03
N PHE A 40 5.50 5.55 2.03
CA PHE A 40 6.23 6.81 2.18
C PHE A 40 7.74 6.58 2.27
N TYR A 41 8.19 5.69 3.15
CA TYR A 41 9.61 5.39 3.29
C TYR A 41 10.17 4.45 2.21
N SER A 42 9.32 3.92 1.31
CA SER A 42 9.80 3.16 0.14
C SER A 42 10.11 4.07 -1.04
N ASN A 43 9.32 5.12 -1.25
CA ASN A 43 9.35 5.90 -2.48
C ASN A 43 9.62 7.39 -2.28
N ASP A 44 9.22 7.98 -1.14
CA ASP A 44 9.19 9.44 -1.02
C ASP A 44 10.42 10.00 -0.29
N TYR A 45 11.11 9.18 0.50
CA TYR A 45 12.10 9.67 1.47
C TYR A 45 13.40 8.84 1.51
N ILE A 46 14.56 9.52 1.47
CA ILE A 46 15.90 8.94 1.65
C ILE A 46 16.73 9.89 2.51
N ASP A 47 17.46 9.37 3.51
CA ASP A 47 18.45 10.12 4.31
C ASP A 47 17.97 11.52 4.73
N ASP A 48 16.77 11.58 5.32
CA ASP A 48 16.11 12.81 5.78
C ASP A 48 15.71 13.83 4.68
N SER A 49 15.68 13.39 3.42
CA SER A 49 15.33 14.21 2.27
C SER A 49 14.10 13.64 1.54
N LEU A 50 13.12 14.51 1.27
CA LEU A 50 11.97 14.21 0.42
C LEU A 50 12.39 14.28 -1.05
N LEU A 51 12.18 13.20 -1.79
CA LEU A 51 12.58 13.06 -3.19
C LEU A 51 11.38 12.83 -4.14
N ASP A 52 10.26 12.34 -3.60
CA ASP A 52 9.01 12.12 -4.33
C ASP A 52 7.82 12.45 -3.40
N THR A 53 6.61 12.59 -3.95
CA THR A 53 5.36 12.81 -3.23
C THR A 53 4.32 11.74 -3.50
N SER A 54 4.72 10.62 -4.12
CA SER A 54 3.84 9.54 -4.58
C SER A 54 2.84 9.05 -3.53
N THR A 55 3.23 8.98 -2.24
CA THR A 55 2.31 8.57 -1.18
C THR A 55 1.30 9.65 -0.83
N ILE A 56 1.74 10.92 -0.77
CA ILE A 56 0.86 12.06 -0.53
C ILE A 56 -0.14 12.19 -1.68
N ASP A 57 0.31 12.03 -2.92
CA ASP A 57 -0.51 12.09 -4.12
C ASP A 57 -1.56 10.97 -4.11
N TYR A 58 -1.16 9.75 -3.75
CA TYR A 58 -2.11 8.64 -3.59
C TYR A 58 -3.18 8.94 -2.51
N ILE A 59 -2.79 9.44 -1.33
CA ILE A 59 -3.77 9.82 -0.30
C ILE A 59 -4.68 10.97 -0.77
N CYS A 60 -4.16 11.92 -1.55
CA CYS A 60 -4.95 12.98 -2.16
C CYS A 60 -5.95 12.43 -3.19
N GLU A 61 -5.57 11.45 -4.00
CA GLU A 61 -6.50 10.75 -4.91
C GLU A 61 -7.62 10.05 -4.14
N LEU A 62 -7.29 9.39 -3.02
CA LEU A 62 -8.31 8.81 -2.13
C LEU A 62 -9.24 9.88 -1.57
N TYR A 63 -8.71 11.03 -1.17
CA TYR A 63 -9.53 12.17 -0.74
C TYR A 63 -10.47 12.63 -1.86
N GLU A 64 -9.96 12.83 -3.08
CA GLU A 64 -10.74 13.28 -4.23
C GLU A 64 -11.91 12.33 -4.52
N HIS A 65 -11.66 11.02 -4.60
CA HIS A 65 -12.66 10.04 -5.01
C HIS A 65 -13.64 9.62 -3.91
N PHE A 66 -13.23 9.67 -2.64
CA PHE A 66 -14.05 9.14 -1.55
C PHE A 66 -14.59 10.23 -0.61
N TYR A 67 -13.89 11.34 -0.46
CA TYR A 67 -14.16 12.29 0.63
C TYR A 67 -14.56 13.70 0.16
N LYS A 68 -14.09 14.17 -1.00
CA LYS A 68 -14.25 15.56 -1.44
C LYS A 68 -15.69 16.00 -1.55
N LYS A 69 -16.57 15.18 -2.12
CA LYS A 69 -18.02 15.46 -2.25
C LYS A 69 -18.66 15.85 -0.92
N LEU A 70 -18.25 15.21 0.17
CA LEU A 70 -18.82 15.41 1.51
C LEU A 70 -18.00 16.36 2.39
N ASN A 71 -16.72 16.57 2.06
CA ASN A 71 -15.78 17.32 2.90
C ASN A 71 -14.87 18.25 2.06
N PRO A 72 -15.44 19.12 1.20
CA PRO A 72 -14.67 19.97 0.29
C PRO A 72 -13.76 20.96 1.04
N ASP A 73 -14.01 21.19 2.33
CA ASP A 73 -13.21 22.07 3.17
C ASP A 73 -11.77 21.55 3.39
N ILE A 74 -11.54 20.23 3.28
CA ILE A 74 -10.24 19.59 3.48
C ILE A 74 -9.24 20.02 2.40
N GLU A 75 -9.66 20.21 1.15
CA GLU A 75 -8.80 20.62 0.03
C GLU A 75 -7.99 21.89 0.37
N SER A 76 -8.69 22.90 0.90
CA SER A 76 -8.04 24.15 1.33
C SER A 76 -7.04 23.94 2.46
N TRP A 77 -7.28 22.96 3.33
CA TRP A 77 -6.39 22.63 4.45
C TRP A 77 -5.15 21.88 3.98
N ILE A 78 -5.30 20.96 3.03
CA ILE A 78 -4.18 20.27 2.38
C ILE A 78 -3.24 21.33 1.78
N GLN A 79 -3.77 22.17 0.88
CA GLN A 79 -2.98 23.13 0.11
C GLN A 79 -2.34 24.23 0.96
N LYS A 80 -3.09 24.78 1.93
CA LYS A 80 -2.65 25.96 2.70
C LYS A 80 -1.95 25.63 4.00
N LYS A 81 -1.93 24.36 4.43
CA LYS A 81 -1.35 23.98 5.72
C LYS A 81 -0.56 22.68 5.67
N LEU A 82 -1.13 21.57 5.19
CA LEU A 82 -0.42 20.29 5.24
C LEU A 82 0.80 20.25 4.33
N LEU A 83 0.72 20.81 3.11
CA LEU A 83 1.85 20.83 2.19
C LEU A 83 2.98 21.80 2.61
N LEU A 84 2.81 22.53 3.73
CA LEU A 84 3.77 23.50 4.25
C LEU A 84 4.48 23.01 5.53
N ILE A 85 4.13 21.83 6.03
CA ILE A 85 4.75 21.22 7.21
C ILE A 85 5.56 19.99 6.80
N ASP A 86 6.19 19.36 7.78
CA ASP A 86 6.90 18.10 7.57
C ASP A 86 6.02 17.08 6.81
N PRO A 87 6.51 16.49 5.70
CA PRO A 87 5.71 15.59 4.86
C PRO A 87 5.20 14.33 5.57
N ALA A 88 5.99 13.76 6.49
CA ALA A 88 5.59 12.58 7.26
C ALA A 88 4.45 12.93 8.23
N ILE A 89 4.54 14.08 8.90
CA ILE A 89 3.45 14.61 9.73
C ILE A 89 2.23 14.95 8.85
N ALA A 90 2.44 15.54 7.68
CA ALA A 90 1.37 15.96 6.77
C ALA A 90 0.53 14.77 6.30
N VAL A 91 1.17 13.73 5.76
CA VAL A 91 0.49 12.54 5.22
C VAL A 91 -0.23 11.79 6.34
N ALA A 92 0.39 11.62 7.50
CA ALA A 92 -0.23 10.93 8.63
C ALA A 92 -1.44 11.70 9.19
N SER A 93 -1.33 13.03 9.28
CA SER A 93 -2.42 13.92 9.70
C SER A 93 -3.60 13.87 8.73
N LEU A 94 -3.33 13.80 7.43
CA LEU A 94 -4.35 13.65 6.40
C LEU A 94 -5.06 12.30 6.55
N VAL A 95 -4.31 11.19 6.59
CA VAL A 95 -4.88 9.83 6.75
C VAL A 95 -5.76 9.74 7.99
N GLN A 96 -5.27 10.22 9.15
CA GLN A 96 -6.08 10.20 10.36
C GLN A 96 -7.33 11.08 10.21
N THR A 97 -7.23 12.26 9.61
CA THR A 97 -8.40 13.10 9.34
C THR A 97 -9.43 12.39 8.48
N LEU A 98 -9.00 11.71 7.40
CA LEU A 98 -9.90 10.94 6.52
C LEU A 98 -10.58 9.79 7.27
N ILE A 99 -9.88 9.10 8.17
CA ILE A 99 -10.45 8.04 9.01
C ILE A 99 -11.61 8.51 9.89
N TYR A 100 -11.63 9.78 10.32
CA TYR A 100 -12.74 10.35 11.10
C TYR A 100 -13.79 11.08 10.26
N ARG A 101 -13.58 11.20 8.95
CA ARG A 101 -14.50 11.87 8.03
C ARG A 101 -15.51 10.90 7.45
N GLN A 102 -16.63 11.45 7.02
CA GLN A 102 -17.59 10.69 6.22
C GLN A 102 -17.05 10.56 4.80
N TYR A 103 -17.19 9.39 4.19
CA TYR A 103 -16.87 9.17 2.78
C TYR A 103 -18.09 8.64 2.02
N SER A 104 -17.99 8.64 0.69
CA SER A 104 -18.88 7.98 -0.25
C SER A 104 -18.03 7.20 -1.23
N ILE A 105 -18.38 5.94 -1.49
CA ILE A 105 -17.70 5.14 -2.51
C ILE A 105 -18.33 5.29 -3.91
N VAL A 106 -19.41 6.07 -4.05
CA VAL A 106 -20.21 6.12 -5.29
C VAL A 106 -19.39 6.63 -6.47
N GLU A 107 -18.67 7.73 -6.27
CA GLU A 107 -17.84 8.34 -7.31
C GLU A 107 -16.71 7.39 -7.74
N PHE A 108 -16.06 6.74 -6.77
CA PHE A 108 -15.08 5.69 -7.05
C PHE A 108 -15.68 4.54 -7.88
N ILE A 109 -16.80 3.96 -7.46
CA ILE A 109 -17.41 2.83 -8.17
C ILE A 109 -17.82 3.22 -9.60
N GLU A 110 -18.38 4.41 -9.79
CA GLU A 110 -18.78 4.88 -11.11
C GLU A 110 -17.57 5.17 -12.02
N ALA A 111 -16.50 5.75 -11.47
CA ALA A 111 -15.30 6.10 -12.21
C ALA A 111 -14.44 4.88 -12.56
N PHE A 112 -14.20 3.98 -11.59
CA PHE A 112 -13.25 2.88 -11.72
C PHE A 112 -13.88 1.55 -12.12
N LEU A 113 -15.12 1.28 -11.68
CA LEU A 113 -15.81 0.02 -11.98
C LEU A 113 -16.92 0.19 -13.03
N HIS A 114 -17.21 1.43 -13.44
CA HIS A 114 -18.24 1.77 -14.42
C HIS A 114 -19.64 1.25 -14.05
N ILE A 115 -19.94 1.19 -12.73
CA ILE A 115 -21.22 0.71 -12.19
C ILE A 115 -21.97 1.86 -11.53
N LYS A 116 -23.21 2.10 -11.96
CA LYS A 116 -24.08 3.10 -11.32
C LYS A 116 -24.55 2.59 -9.95
N CYS A 117 -24.33 3.40 -8.92
CA CYS A 117 -24.75 3.11 -7.56
C CYS A 117 -25.18 4.40 -6.83
N GLN A 118 -25.72 4.26 -5.63
CA GLN A 118 -26.21 5.38 -4.83
C GLN A 118 -25.79 5.21 -3.37
N ASP A 119 -25.59 6.34 -2.67
CA ASP A 119 -25.26 6.34 -1.26
C ASP A 119 -26.37 5.66 -0.43
N ASN A 120 -25.97 4.81 0.51
CA ASN A 120 -26.82 4.28 1.55
C ASN A 120 -26.62 5.12 2.83
N GLN A 121 -27.69 5.65 3.41
CA GLN A 121 -27.61 6.73 4.40
C GLN A 121 -27.10 6.30 5.80
N ASP A 122 -26.85 5.02 6.02
CA ASP A 122 -26.77 4.44 7.37
C ASP A 122 -25.36 4.45 8.02
N LEU A 123 -24.28 4.74 7.27
CA LEU A 123 -22.88 4.65 7.79
C LEU A 123 -22.27 5.98 8.28
N ARG A 124 -23.08 6.98 8.64
CA ARG A 124 -22.58 8.35 8.90
C ARG A 124 -21.89 8.48 10.26
N VAL A 125 -20.56 8.57 10.24
CA VAL A 125 -19.77 9.09 11.37
C VAL A 125 -19.79 10.62 11.33
N ASN A 126 -20.28 11.24 12.40
CA ASN A 126 -20.44 12.69 12.52
C ASN A 126 -19.17 13.32 13.13
N GLY A 127 -18.17 13.61 12.29
CA GLY A 127 -16.93 14.25 12.72
C GLY A 127 -16.40 15.28 11.72
N LYS A 128 -16.36 16.56 12.10
CA LYS A 128 -15.71 17.66 11.35
C LYS A 128 -14.31 18.02 11.88
N LEU A 129 -13.69 17.16 12.69
CA LEU A 129 -12.35 17.37 13.24
C LEU A 129 -11.22 17.22 12.20
N ARG A 130 -10.37 18.25 12.05
CA ARG A 130 -9.07 18.12 11.36
C ARG A 130 -8.04 17.77 12.41
N ILE A 131 -7.27 16.71 12.18
CA ILE A 131 -6.31 16.23 13.16
C ILE A 131 -4.92 16.52 12.63
N LEU A 132 -4.11 17.14 13.49
CA LEU A 132 -2.69 17.37 13.24
C LEU A 132 -1.92 16.49 14.22
N LEU A 133 -1.17 15.52 13.68
CA LEU A 133 -0.32 14.64 14.45
C LEU A 133 0.99 15.32 14.84
N SER A 134 1.66 14.79 15.86
CA SER A 134 3.02 15.13 16.22
C SER A 134 4.00 14.02 15.83
N GLN A 135 5.30 14.31 15.90
CA GLN A 135 6.36 13.32 15.68
C GLN A 135 6.23 12.09 16.60
N GLU A 136 5.84 12.31 17.86
CA GLU A 136 5.65 11.23 18.84
C GLU A 136 4.56 10.24 18.41
N ASN A 137 3.56 10.71 17.67
CA ASN A 137 2.49 9.83 17.18
C ASN A 137 2.93 8.91 16.04
N ILE A 138 3.97 9.31 15.29
CA ILE A 138 4.40 8.61 14.07
C ILE A 138 5.74 7.89 14.22
N ILE A 139 6.52 8.16 15.27
CA ILE A 139 7.86 7.60 15.47
C ILE A 139 7.92 6.07 15.39
N LYS A 140 6.84 5.38 15.82
CA LYS A 140 6.75 3.91 15.76
C LYS A 140 6.68 3.32 14.34
N TYR A 141 6.47 4.13 13.31
CA TYR A 141 6.43 3.70 11.89
C TYR A 141 7.69 4.06 11.10
N ALA A 142 8.65 4.75 11.75
CA ALA A 142 9.93 5.06 11.17
C ALA A 142 10.69 3.79 10.74
N THR A 143 11.56 3.93 9.75
CA THR A 143 12.42 2.82 9.32
C THR A 143 13.35 2.40 10.45
N LEU A 144 13.26 1.14 10.89
CA LEU A 144 14.18 0.58 11.87
C LEU A 144 15.51 0.18 11.23
N SER A 145 16.61 0.53 11.89
CA SER A 145 17.96 0.03 11.58
C SER A 145 18.31 -1.11 12.53
N THR A 146 18.97 -2.15 12.02
CA THR A 146 19.42 -3.29 12.81
C THR A 146 20.73 -3.84 12.25
N ASP A 147 21.57 -4.39 13.13
CA ASP A 147 22.78 -5.13 12.75
C ASP A 147 22.44 -6.55 12.25
N SER A 148 21.17 -6.98 12.32
CA SER A 148 20.72 -8.30 11.86
C SER A 148 19.55 -8.20 10.86
N PRO A 149 19.83 -7.78 9.61
CA PRO A 149 18.80 -7.53 8.60
C PRO A 149 17.93 -8.76 8.30
N ARG A 150 18.49 -9.98 8.31
CA ARG A 150 17.76 -11.25 8.15
C ARG A 150 16.64 -11.50 9.16
N THR A 151 16.67 -10.85 10.32
CA THR A 151 15.62 -10.97 11.33
C THR A 151 14.63 -9.82 11.32
N LEU A 152 14.94 -8.73 10.60
CA LEU A 152 14.19 -7.47 10.67
C LEU A 152 12.71 -7.65 10.32
N LEU A 153 12.42 -8.35 9.22
CA LEU A 153 11.06 -8.57 8.72
C LEU A 153 10.13 -9.19 9.78
N LYS A 154 10.66 -10.04 10.66
CA LYS A 154 9.90 -10.67 11.75
C LYS A 154 9.31 -9.65 12.73
N PHE A 155 9.99 -8.52 12.91
CA PHE A 155 9.60 -7.47 13.85
C PHE A 155 8.84 -6.32 13.18
N VAL A 156 9.18 -5.96 11.94
CA VAL A 156 8.60 -4.79 11.26
C VAL A 156 7.33 -5.09 10.46
N CYS A 157 7.18 -6.31 9.94
CA CYS A 157 5.99 -6.70 9.17
C CYS A 157 4.83 -7.00 10.13
N ARG A 158 4.02 -5.99 10.45
CA ARG A 158 2.98 -6.07 11.49
C ARG A 158 1.62 -6.54 10.97
N PHE A 159 1.23 -6.10 9.78
CA PHE A 159 -0.10 -6.36 9.21
C PHE A 159 -0.01 -7.26 7.97
N PRO A 160 -0.98 -8.17 7.77
CA PRO A 160 -1.08 -8.96 6.55
C PRO A 160 -1.66 -8.15 5.40
N ILE A 161 -1.20 -8.39 4.18
CA ILE A 161 -1.82 -7.82 2.98
C ILE A 161 -3.30 -8.22 2.88
N ARG A 162 -4.16 -7.25 2.56
CA ARG A 162 -5.61 -7.44 2.41
C ARG A 162 -5.96 -7.81 0.97
N ARG A 163 -5.97 -9.11 0.64
CA ARG A 163 -6.29 -9.62 -0.71
C ARG A 163 -7.77 -9.80 -1.04
N ASN A 164 -8.67 -9.56 -0.10
CA ASN A 164 -10.09 -9.85 -0.25
C ASN A 164 -10.82 -8.97 -1.28
N ALA A 165 -10.18 -7.91 -1.79
CA ALA A 165 -10.72 -7.06 -2.87
C ALA A 165 -9.87 -7.10 -4.16
N ALA A 166 -8.88 -7.98 -4.25
CA ALA A 166 -7.93 -8.00 -5.37
C ALA A 166 -8.62 -8.24 -6.72
N VAL A 167 -9.59 -9.16 -6.77
CA VAL A 167 -10.36 -9.41 -8.00
C VAL A 167 -11.23 -8.21 -8.37
N LEU A 168 -11.88 -7.58 -7.38
CA LEU A 168 -12.74 -6.42 -7.61
C LEU A 168 -11.98 -5.24 -8.19
N PHE A 169 -10.76 -4.99 -7.71
CA PHE A 169 -9.91 -3.90 -8.15
C PHE A 169 -9.00 -4.26 -9.33
N ASN A 170 -9.12 -5.49 -9.85
CA ASN A 170 -8.24 -6.01 -10.90
C ASN A 170 -6.75 -5.84 -10.55
N THR A 171 -6.41 -6.09 -9.28
CA THR A 171 -5.06 -5.94 -8.75
C THR A 171 -4.14 -6.99 -9.36
N PHE A 172 -3.07 -6.53 -10.01
CA PHE A 172 -2.08 -7.42 -10.61
C PHE A 172 -1.28 -8.15 -9.53
N ILE A 173 -1.34 -9.47 -9.54
CA ILE A 173 -0.56 -10.35 -8.66
C ILE A 173 0.20 -11.34 -9.56
N PRO A 174 1.55 -11.32 -9.57
CA PRO A 174 2.33 -12.31 -10.29
C PRO A 174 2.01 -13.76 -9.93
N ASP A 175 1.83 -14.61 -10.95
CA ASP A 175 1.57 -16.04 -10.80
C ASP A 175 2.69 -16.76 -10.02
N ASN A 176 3.94 -16.29 -10.15
CA ASN A 176 5.12 -16.84 -9.48
C ASN A 176 5.57 -15.99 -8.27
N MET A 177 4.65 -15.30 -7.59
CA MET A 177 4.95 -14.40 -6.45
C MET A 177 5.92 -15.01 -5.43
N VAL A 178 5.76 -16.29 -5.07
CA VAL A 178 6.64 -16.96 -4.11
C VAL A 178 8.09 -16.99 -4.61
N ASN A 179 8.31 -17.37 -5.87
CA ASN A 179 9.66 -17.40 -6.46
C ASN A 179 10.24 -16.00 -6.62
N ILE A 180 9.40 -15.02 -6.99
CA ILE A 180 9.79 -13.60 -7.03
C ILE A 180 10.28 -13.15 -5.65
N TRP A 181 9.55 -13.49 -4.60
CA TRP A 181 9.86 -13.05 -3.25
C TRP A 181 11.04 -13.79 -2.64
N PHE A 182 11.25 -15.08 -2.94
CA PHE A 182 12.41 -15.82 -2.46
C PHE A 182 13.70 -15.42 -3.18
N TYR A 183 13.69 -15.40 -4.51
CA TYR A 183 14.92 -15.35 -5.30
C TYR A 183 15.09 -14.09 -6.14
N GLY A 184 14.00 -13.37 -6.42
CA GLY A 184 14.02 -12.15 -7.24
C GLY A 184 13.88 -10.87 -6.44
N TRP A 185 13.76 -10.94 -5.11
CA TRP A 185 13.26 -9.82 -4.32
C TRP A 185 14.08 -8.55 -4.51
N LEU A 186 15.41 -8.65 -4.59
CA LEU A 186 16.29 -7.49 -4.70
C LEU A 186 16.09 -6.74 -6.02
N TYR A 187 15.90 -7.47 -7.13
CA TYR A 187 15.57 -6.89 -8.43
C TYR A 187 14.21 -6.19 -8.42
N TYR A 188 13.18 -6.80 -7.84
CA TYR A 188 11.86 -6.16 -7.80
C TYR A 188 11.79 -5.02 -6.78
N ALA A 189 12.58 -5.11 -5.71
CA ALA A 189 12.73 -4.06 -4.71
C ALA A 189 13.44 -2.84 -5.30
N SER A 190 14.42 -3.03 -6.20
CA SER A 190 15.16 -1.92 -6.85
C SER A 190 14.26 -0.96 -7.65
N ASN A 191 13.02 -1.36 -7.97
CA ASN A 191 12.01 -0.49 -8.56
C ASN A 191 11.40 0.52 -7.57
N THR A 192 11.83 0.52 -6.31
CA THR A 192 11.48 1.54 -5.31
C THR A 192 12.70 2.37 -4.97
N LEU A 193 12.47 3.65 -4.66
CA LEU A 193 13.51 4.63 -4.51
C LEU A 193 14.52 4.24 -3.41
N ILE A 194 14.03 3.78 -2.25
CA ILE A 194 14.89 3.42 -1.12
C ILE A 194 15.85 2.28 -1.47
N TRP A 195 15.39 1.27 -2.20
CA TRP A 195 16.21 0.12 -2.56
C TRP A 195 17.15 0.44 -3.71
N SER A 196 16.69 1.22 -4.70
CA SER A 196 17.57 1.75 -5.75
C SER A 196 18.76 2.50 -5.15
N HIS A 197 18.50 3.37 -4.16
CA HIS A 197 19.55 4.10 -3.45
C HIS A 197 20.46 3.20 -2.65
N ARG A 198 19.91 2.25 -1.88
CA ARG A 198 20.70 1.27 -1.14
C ARG A 198 21.60 0.45 -2.05
N ILE A 199 21.14 0.07 -3.24
CA ILE A 199 21.95 -0.68 -4.21
C ILE A 199 23.06 0.22 -4.76
N GLN A 200 22.72 1.45 -5.16
CA GLN A 200 23.67 2.43 -5.69
C GLN A 200 24.76 2.81 -4.68
N GLN A 201 24.45 2.86 -3.39
CA GLN A 201 25.44 3.14 -2.32
C GLN A 201 26.58 2.09 -2.24
N PHE A 202 26.37 0.90 -2.82
CA PHE A 202 27.36 -0.18 -2.87
C PHE A 202 27.68 -0.55 -4.33
N ASP A 203 27.53 0.39 -5.25
CA ASP A 203 27.89 0.24 -6.67
C ASP A 203 27.17 -0.92 -7.39
N GLY A 204 26.00 -1.35 -6.88
CA GLY A 204 25.22 -2.41 -7.50
C GLY A 204 24.54 -1.97 -8.80
N ILE A 205 24.47 -2.88 -9.77
CA ILE A 205 23.91 -2.65 -11.10
C ILE A 205 22.69 -3.54 -11.30
N VAL A 206 21.56 -2.91 -11.65
CA VAL A 206 20.31 -3.62 -11.95
C VAL A 206 20.33 -4.09 -13.41
N ASN A 207 20.25 -5.40 -13.63
CA ASN A 207 20.18 -6.01 -14.95
C ASN A 207 18.74 -6.42 -15.28
N HIS A 208 18.10 -5.70 -16.21
CA HIS A 208 16.71 -5.93 -16.59
C HIS A 208 16.50 -7.15 -17.51
N ASP A 209 17.55 -7.60 -18.22
CA ASP A 209 17.47 -8.76 -19.11
C ASP A 209 17.46 -10.06 -18.30
N THR A 210 18.36 -10.17 -17.32
CA THR A 210 18.45 -11.32 -16.41
C THR A 210 17.56 -11.19 -15.18
N LYS A 211 17.04 -9.99 -14.89
CA LYS A 211 16.27 -9.63 -13.68
C LYS A 211 17.04 -9.89 -12.39
N THR A 212 18.28 -9.44 -12.36
CA THR A 212 19.20 -9.58 -11.22
C THR A 212 19.78 -8.23 -10.81
N VAL A 213 20.40 -8.19 -9.63
CA VAL A 213 21.25 -7.08 -9.20
C VAL A 213 22.64 -7.66 -8.99
N GLU A 214 23.62 -7.09 -9.68
CA GLU A 214 25.01 -7.53 -9.69
C GLU A 214 25.85 -6.52 -8.91
N PHE A 215 26.81 -7.01 -8.14
CA PHE A 215 27.78 -6.19 -7.41
C PHE A 215 29.18 -6.55 -7.88
N ASP A 216 30.12 -5.61 -7.79
CA ASP A 216 31.52 -5.90 -8.06
C ASP A 216 32.12 -6.71 -6.90
N ASP A 217 32.56 -7.93 -7.22
CA ASP A 217 33.18 -8.88 -6.30
C ASP A 217 34.72 -8.87 -6.37
N ASP A 218 35.29 -8.10 -7.31
CA ASP A 218 36.74 -8.01 -7.52
C ASP A 218 37.39 -6.87 -6.72
N GLU A 219 36.60 -5.88 -6.26
CA GLU A 219 37.08 -4.76 -5.44
C GLU A 219 36.82 -5.00 -3.94
N TYR A 220 37.89 -4.88 -3.15
CA TYR A 220 37.88 -5.04 -1.68
C TYR A 220 38.07 -3.68 -0.99
N ASP A 221 37.36 -3.49 0.12
CA ASP A 221 37.56 -2.34 1.00
C ASP A 221 38.76 -2.53 1.96
N GLU A 222 38.97 -1.56 2.87
CA GLU A 222 40.06 -1.61 3.84
C GLU A 222 39.98 -2.76 4.86
N ASN A 223 38.83 -3.44 4.95
CA ASN A 223 38.56 -4.55 5.86
C ASN A 223 38.50 -5.90 5.12
N ASP A 224 39.03 -5.98 3.89
CA ASP A 224 39.00 -7.16 3.02
C ASP A 224 37.56 -7.65 2.72
N MET A 225 36.58 -6.74 2.61
CA MET A 225 35.21 -7.06 2.23
C MET A 225 34.86 -6.57 0.82
N THR A 226 34.13 -7.39 0.05
CA THR A 226 33.60 -6.96 -1.26
C THR A 226 32.37 -6.06 -1.13
N ARG A 227 31.99 -5.36 -2.21
CA ARG A 227 30.74 -4.58 -2.26
C ARG A 227 29.51 -5.44 -2.00
N PHE A 228 29.50 -6.66 -2.55
CA PHE A 228 28.46 -7.64 -2.29
C PHE A 228 28.35 -7.98 -0.80
N GLU A 229 29.46 -8.27 -0.12
CA GLU A 229 29.46 -8.65 1.29
C GLU A 229 29.02 -7.47 2.18
N LEU A 230 29.49 -6.26 1.88
CA LEU A 230 29.10 -5.04 2.56
C LEU A 230 27.58 -4.78 2.43
N PHE A 231 27.03 -4.93 1.22
CA PHE A 231 25.59 -4.81 0.99
C PHE A 231 24.81 -5.88 1.75
N HIS A 232 25.21 -7.15 1.65
CA HIS A 232 24.49 -8.27 2.27
C HIS A 232 24.49 -8.16 3.80
N ASN A 233 25.62 -7.81 4.41
CA ASN A 233 25.71 -7.64 5.85
C ASN A 233 24.79 -6.54 6.38
N LYS A 234 24.52 -5.50 5.56
CA LYS A 234 23.67 -4.38 5.96
C LYS A 234 22.20 -4.58 5.63
N TRP A 235 21.88 -5.20 4.49
CA TRP A 235 20.53 -5.15 3.91
C TRP A 235 19.91 -6.49 3.54
N ASN A 236 20.63 -7.61 3.60
CA ASN A 236 20.06 -8.89 3.17
C ASN A 236 18.98 -9.38 4.14
N PHE A 237 17.77 -9.56 3.64
CA PHE A 237 16.62 -9.99 4.44
C PHE A 237 16.37 -11.50 4.42
N GLU A 238 17.04 -12.26 3.55
CA GLU A 238 16.89 -13.72 3.41
C GLU A 238 15.41 -14.17 3.41
N PRO A 239 14.60 -13.78 2.39
CA PRO A 239 13.16 -14.08 2.37
C PRO A 239 12.84 -15.57 2.42
N ASP A 240 13.63 -16.41 1.73
CA ASP A 240 13.51 -17.86 1.68
C ASP A 240 13.69 -18.55 3.05
N GLU A 241 14.42 -17.93 3.97
CA GLU A 241 14.63 -18.39 5.35
C GLU A 241 13.54 -17.90 6.34
N GLN A 242 12.56 -17.11 5.86
CA GLN A 242 11.48 -16.61 6.70
C GLN A 242 10.39 -17.66 6.95
N SER A 243 9.72 -17.56 8.10
CA SER A 243 8.65 -18.50 8.45
C SER A 243 7.46 -18.40 7.49
N LEU A 244 6.75 -19.52 7.30
CA LEU A 244 5.53 -19.56 6.47
C LEU A 244 4.46 -18.55 6.94
N GLU A 245 4.38 -18.27 8.24
CA GLU A 245 3.46 -17.25 8.76
C GLU A 245 3.81 -15.84 8.24
N LEU A 246 5.10 -15.49 8.28
CA LEU A 246 5.58 -14.20 7.79
C LEU A 246 5.44 -14.09 6.27
N GLN A 247 5.75 -15.15 5.53
CA GLN A 247 5.50 -15.24 4.09
C GLN A 247 4.04 -14.94 3.77
N LYS A 248 3.10 -15.60 4.45
CA LYS A 248 1.66 -15.37 4.28
C LYS A 248 1.22 -13.96 4.64
N ARG A 249 1.90 -13.32 5.58
CA ARG A 249 1.64 -11.92 5.96
C ARG A 249 2.05 -10.96 4.85
N ILE A 250 3.22 -11.17 4.24
CA ILE A 250 3.82 -10.25 3.26
C ILE A 250 3.25 -10.46 1.86
N ILE A 251 3.25 -11.69 1.38
CA ILE A 251 2.85 -12.03 0.01
C ILE A 251 1.56 -12.86 -0.06
N GLY A 252 0.75 -12.83 0.99
CA GLY A 252 -0.54 -13.52 1.07
C GLY A 252 -0.45 -15.05 1.00
N GLN A 253 -1.60 -15.73 1.02
CA GLN A 253 -1.67 -17.15 0.69
C GLN A 253 -1.84 -17.30 -0.83
N HIS A 254 -0.91 -18.02 -1.48
CA HIS A 254 -0.97 -18.33 -2.91
C HIS A 254 -1.99 -19.43 -3.23
N ILE A 255 -2.44 -20.17 -2.22
CA ILE A 255 -3.30 -21.35 -2.35
C ILE A 255 -4.43 -21.24 -1.31
N ASP A 256 -5.65 -21.09 -1.83
CA ASP A 256 -6.98 -21.28 -1.25
C ASP A 256 -7.59 -20.31 -0.22
N GLY A 257 -8.81 -19.85 -0.55
CA GLY A 257 -9.84 -19.58 0.45
C GLY A 257 -10.05 -18.13 0.87
N THR A 258 -9.25 -17.16 0.41
CA THR A 258 -9.57 -15.76 0.67
C THR A 258 -10.85 -15.41 -0.08
N VAL A 259 -11.97 -15.33 0.64
CA VAL A 259 -13.27 -14.98 0.09
C VAL A 259 -13.15 -13.61 -0.57
N GLN A 260 -13.21 -13.60 -1.90
CA GLN A 260 -13.19 -12.37 -2.67
C GLN A 260 -14.52 -11.66 -2.50
N MET A 261 -14.44 -10.37 -2.21
CA MET A 261 -15.58 -9.48 -2.10
C MET A 261 -16.06 -9.15 -3.51
N ASP A 262 -17.30 -9.49 -3.82
CA ASP A 262 -17.94 -9.01 -5.03
C ASP A 262 -18.40 -7.55 -4.87
N ILE A 263 -18.85 -6.94 -5.97
CA ILE A 263 -19.29 -5.54 -5.97
C ILE A 263 -20.48 -5.31 -5.03
N ARG A 264 -21.35 -6.30 -4.78
CA ARG A 264 -22.50 -6.13 -3.89
C ARG A 264 -22.03 -6.11 -2.44
N ALA A 265 -21.21 -7.08 -2.05
CA ALA A 265 -20.61 -7.13 -0.72
C ALA A 265 -19.76 -5.88 -0.43
N PHE A 266 -19.05 -5.35 -1.44
CA PHE A 266 -18.31 -4.09 -1.32
C PHE A 266 -19.25 -2.90 -1.11
N CYS A 267 -20.28 -2.77 -1.95
CA CYS A 267 -21.31 -1.74 -1.78
C CYS A 267 -21.95 -1.80 -0.40
N ASP A 268 -22.41 -2.98 0.02
CA ASP A 268 -23.10 -3.19 1.28
C ASP A 268 -22.20 -2.85 2.48
N LYS A 269 -20.92 -3.27 2.45
CA LYS A 269 -19.95 -2.99 3.51
C LYS A 269 -19.66 -1.49 3.63
N TYR A 270 -19.52 -0.80 2.50
CA TYR A 270 -19.02 0.58 2.45
C TYR A 270 -20.10 1.63 2.16
N GLY A 271 -21.38 1.26 2.26
CA GLY A 271 -22.50 2.20 2.29
C GLY A 271 -22.94 2.72 0.92
N ALA A 272 -22.84 1.89 -0.11
CA ALA A 272 -23.52 2.12 -1.38
C ALA A 272 -24.56 1.03 -1.66
N HIS A 273 -25.45 1.29 -2.60
CA HIS A 273 -26.36 0.28 -3.12
C HIS A 273 -26.45 0.37 -4.64
N ILE A 274 -26.54 -0.80 -5.30
CA ILE A 274 -26.72 -0.90 -6.74
C ILE A 274 -28.22 -0.99 -7.03
N PRO A 275 -28.83 -0.03 -7.74
CA PRO A 275 -30.26 -0.06 -8.05
C PRO A 275 -30.59 -1.31 -8.88
N THR A 276 -31.43 -2.21 -8.34
CA THR A 276 -31.90 -3.38 -9.10
C THR A 276 -33.23 -3.07 -9.78
N ARG A 277 -33.29 -3.24 -11.10
CA ARG A 277 -34.54 -3.14 -11.85
C ARG A 277 -35.26 -4.50 -11.78
N LYS A 278 -36.28 -4.62 -10.93
CA LYS A 278 -37.14 -5.82 -10.92
C LYS A 278 -37.91 -5.93 -12.24
N LEU A 279 -37.62 -6.95 -13.04
CA LEU A 279 -38.43 -7.30 -14.19
C LEU A 279 -39.63 -8.12 -13.70
N LYS A 280 -40.86 -7.63 -13.92
CA LYS A 280 -42.06 -8.47 -13.76
C LYS A 280 -42.00 -9.56 -14.84
N LEU A 281 -41.73 -10.80 -14.44
CA LEU A 281 -42.05 -11.95 -15.27
C LEU A 281 -43.57 -11.92 -15.50
N ARG A 282 -44.00 -11.67 -16.75
CA ARG A 282 -45.37 -11.94 -17.13
C ARG A 282 -45.53 -13.46 -17.05
N ASN A 283 -46.37 -13.94 -16.13
CA ASN A 283 -46.85 -15.30 -16.18
C ASN A 283 -47.47 -15.51 -17.58
N VAL A 284 -46.81 -16.31 -18.40
CA VAL A 284 -47.43 -16.87 -19.61
C VAL A 284 -48.40 -17.93 -19.11
N LEU A 285 -49.58 -17.49 -18.68
CA LEU A 285 -50.72 -18.36 -18.50
C LEU A 285 -51.69 -18.12 -19.66
N ALA A 286 -51.94 -19.22 -20.36
CA ALA A 286 -53.10 -19.53 -21.20
C ALA A 286 -53.28 -18.78 -22.52
N LEU A 287 -52.86 -19.44 -23.60
CA LEU A 287 -53.63 -19.59 -24.85
C LEU A 287 -53.42 -21.05 -25.27
N SER A 288 -54.30 -21.96 -24.83
CA SER A 288 -55.46 -22.50 -25.57
C SER A 288 -55.04 -23.40 -26.72
#